data_AF-A0A956SNT6-F1
#
_entry.id   AF-A0A956SNT6-F1
#
_cell.length_a   1.000
_cell.length_b   1.000
_cell.length_c   1.000
_cell.angle_alpha   90.00
_cell.angle_beta   90.00
_cell.angle_gamma   90.00
#
_symmetry.space_group_name_H-M   'P 1'
#
loop_
_entity.id
_entity.type
_entity.pdbx_description
1 polymer ?
#
loop_
_entity_poly.entity_id
_entity_poly.type
_entity_poly.pdbx_seq_one_letter_code
_entity_poly.pdbx_strand_id
1 'polypeptide(L)'
;DLDLFVPLFAVAFFFLSWYNGPLTAVIFDVVPSRIGATVSGAYLLFIHLAGDAIAFPLVGSLSDRIGLDRAVMVLPIVAVIGGLVTLGAMRTVRRDMDRIEISTSGSHRVATPPR
;
A
#
# COMPACT_ATOMS: atom_id res chain seq x y z
N ASP A 1 4.50 17.30 25.32
CA ASP A 1 3.87 18.61 25.08
C ASP A 1 2.70 18.42 24.15
N LEU A 2 1.49 18.72 24.60
CA LEU A 2 0.26 18.44 23.84
C LEU A 2 0.20 19.30 22.57
N ASP A 3 0.71 20.52 22.66
CA ASP A 3 0.74 21.52 21.59
C ASP A 3 1.57 21.08 20.39
N LEU A 4 2.58 20.24 20.60
CA LEU A 4 3.37 19.63 19.53
C LEU A 4 2.77 18.30 19.06
N PHE A 5 2.23 17.50 19.98
CA PHE A 5 1.68 16.19 19.67
C PHE A 5 0.48 16.27 18.73
N VAL A 6 -0.49 17.13 19.03
CA VAL A 6 -1.74 17.25 18.26
C VAL A 6 -1.49 17.57 16.78
N PRO A 7 -0.71 18.61 16.40
CA PRO A 7 -0.47 18.90 15.00
C PRO A 7 0.34 17.79 14.31
N LEU A 8 1.34 17.20 14.97
CA LEU A 8 2.10 16.08 14.40
C LEU A 8 1.21 14.86 14.16
N PHE A 9 0.35 14.52 15.11
CA PHE A 9 -0.60 13.43 14.98
C PHE A 9 -1.58 13.69 13.84
N ALA A 10 -2.14 14.90 13.75
CA ALA A 10 -3.05 15.28 12.68
C ALA A 10 -2.39 15.18 11.30
N VAL A 11 -1.16 15.68 11.15
CA VAL A 11 -0.39 15.59 9.91
C VAL A 11 -0.09 14.13 9.56
N ALA A 12 0.38 13.33 10.52
CA ALA A 12 0.66 11.92 10.31
C ALA A 12 -0.60 11.14 9.89
N PHE A 13 -1.71 11.36 10.59
CA PHE A 13 -2.98 10.69 10.31
C PHE A 13 -3.57 11.11 8.96
N PHE A 14 -3.43 12.40 8.59
CA PHE A 14 -3.80 12.90 7.27
C PHE A 14 -3.03 12.17 6.17
N PHE A 15 -1.69 12.13 6.24
CA PHE A 15 -0.89 11.46 5.21
C PHE A 15 -1.13 9.95 5.18
N LEU A 16 -1.30 9.32 6.34
CA LEU A 16 -1.63 7.91 6.45
C LEU A 16 -2.98 7.59 5.80
N SER A 17 -3.98 8.45 5.95
CA SER A 17 -5.28 8.27 5.29
C SER A 17 -5.19 8.56 3.79
N TRP A 18 -4.54 9.67 3.44
CA TRP A 18 -4.40 10.16 2.07
C TRP A 18 -3.69 9.17 1.15
N TYR A 19 -2.65 8.48 1.63
CA TYR A 19 -1.85 7.57 0.81
C TYR A 19 -2.66 6.45 0.15
N ASN A 20 -3.79 6.04 0.76
CA ASN A 20 -4.61 4.93 0.25
C ASN A 20 -5.18 5.23 -1.14
N GLY A 21 -5.54 6.49 -1.43
CA GLY A 21 -6.10 6.89 -2.72
C GLY A 21 -5.11 6.69 -3.87
N PRO A 22 -3.94 7.37 -3.84
CA PRO A 22 -2.90 7.20 -4.85
C PRO A 22 -2.42 5.75 -4.99
N LEU A 23 -2.25 5.02 -3.88
CA LEU A 23 -1.82 3.62 -3.96
C LEU A 23 -2.84 2.73 -4.65
N THR A 24 -4.13 2.91 -4.35
CA THR A 24 -5.20 2.17 -5.00
C THR A 24 -5.22 2.45 -6.50
N ALA A 25 -5.05 3.72 -6.91
CA ALA A 25 -4.97 4.09 -8.33
C ALA A 25 -3.80 3.38 -9.03
N VAL A 26 -2.60 3.41 -8.43
CA VAL A 26 -1.41 2.72 -8.98
C VAL A 26 -1.64 1.22 -9.14
N ILE A 27 -2.30 0.57 -8.17
CA ILE A 27 -2.64 -0.85 -8.27
C ILE A 27 -3.49 -1.12 -9.51
N PHE A 28 -4.51 -0.29 -9.78
CA PHE A 28 -5.35 -0.45 -10.96
C PHE A 28 -4.63 -0.12 -12.27
N ASP A 29 -3.68 0.81 -12.26
CA ASP A 29 -2.91 1.21 -13.44
C ASP A 29 -1.92 0.12 -13.91
N VAL A 30 -1.44 -0.73 -13.00
CA VAL A 30 -0.44 -1.78 -13.30
C VAL A 30 -1.02 -3.18 -13.46
N VAL A 31 -2.35 -3.33 -13.48
CA VAL A 31 -3.01 -4.63 -13.61
C VAL A 31 -4.04 -4.65 -14.74
N PRO A 32 -4.30 -5.82 -15.37
CA PRO A 32 -5.39 -5.95 -16.34
C PRO A 32 -6.76 -5.68 -15.68
N SER A 33 -7.62 -4.96 -16.39
CA SER A 33 -8.96 -4.58 -15.92
C SER A 33 -9.82 -5.76 -15.43
N ARG A 34 -9.65 -6.96 -16.02
CA ARG A 34 -10.41 -8.16 -15.63
C ARG A 34 -10.12 -8.66 -14.21
N ILE A 35 -8.94 -8.36 -13.65
CA ILE A 35 -8.53 -8.85 -12.32
C ILE A 35 -8.32 -7.74 -11.29
N GLY A 36 -8.51 -6.47 -11.65
CA GLY A 36 -8.22 -5.34 -10.77
C GLY A 36 -8.92 -5.42 -9.43
N ALA A 37 -10.22 -5.76 -9.41
CA ALA A 37 -10.98 -5.91 -8.17
C ALA A 37 -10.42 -7.02 -7.25
N THR A 38 -9.99 -8.15 -7.83
CA THR A 38 -9.37 -9.24 -7.07
C THR A 38 -8.00 -8.85 -6.51
N VAL A 39 -7.18 -8.15 -7.30
CA VAL A 39 -5.87 -7.67 -6.84
C VAL A 39 -6.03 -6.65 -5.71
N SER A 40 -6.92 -5.67 -5.87
CA SER A 40 -7.22 -4.68 -4.83
C SER A 40 -7.80 -5.31 -3.57
N GLY A 41 -8.69 -6.30 -3.71
CA GLY A 41 -9.22 -7.07 -2.58
C GLY A 41 -8.14 -7.87 -1.85
N ALA A 42 -7.25 -8.55 -2.59
CA ALA A 42 -6.13 -9.28 -2.01
C ALA A 42 -5.13 -8.35 -1.30
N TYR A 43 -4.87 -7.18 -1.87
CA TYR A 43 -4.07 -6.13 -1.25
C TYR A 43 -4.67 -5.68 0.08
N LEU A 44 -5.95 -5.31 0.10
CA LEU A 44 -6.66 -4.89 1.32
C LEU A 44 -6.64 -6.00 2.38
N LEU A 45 -6.93 -7.24 1.97
CA LEU A 45 -6.86 -8.39 2.86
C LEU A 45 -5.47 -8.52 3.48
N PHE A 46 -4.41 -8.41 2.67
CA PHE A 46 -3.04 -8.57 3.14
C PHE A 46 -2.64 -7.48 4.14
N ILE A 47 -2.94 -6.21 3.86
CA ILE A 47 -2.59 -5.11 4.77
C ILE A 47 -3.36 -5.18 6.08
N HIS A 48 -4.64 -5.57 6.05
CA HIS A 48 -5.45 -5.71 7.26
C HIS A 48 -5.04 -6.94 8.07
N LEU A 49 -4.73 -8.05 7.42
CA LEU A 49 -4.21 -9.22 8.12
C LEU A 49 -2.85 -8.90 8.77
N ALA A 50 -1.95 -8.27 8.04
CA ALA A 50 -0.64 -7.88 8.56
C ALA A 50 -0.73 -6.84 9.68
N GLY A 51 -1.56 -5.81 9.51
CA GLY A 51 -1.74 -4.73 10.48
C GLY A 51 -2.55 -5.17 11.70
N ASP A 52 -3.78 -5.62 11.48
CA ASP A 52 -4.73 -5.82 12.58
C ASP A 52 -4.53 -7.17 13.26
N ALA A 53 -4.37 -8.25 12.48
CA ALA A 53 -4.30 -9.59 13.03
C ALA A 53 -2.89 -9.95 13.53
N ILE A 54 -1.83 -9.47 12.88
CA ILE A 54 -0.45 -9.83 13.22
C ILE A 54 0.23 -8.73 14.06
N ALA A 55 0.08 -7.45 13.70
CA ALA A 55 0.81 -6.40 14.41
C ALA A 55 0.29 -6.18 15.85
N PHE A 56 -1.03 -6.23 16.10
CA PHE A 56 -1.55 -6.02 17.46
C PHE A 56 -1.05 -7.05 18.48
N PRO A 57 -1.10 -8.38 18.23
CA PRO A 57 -0.53 -9.36 19.15
C PRO A 57 0.98 -9.22 19.31
N LEU A 58 1.71 -8.91 18.22
CA LEU A 58 3.15 -8.70 18.30
C LEU A 58 3.51 -7.51 19.19
N VAL A 59 2.88 -6.35 18.98
CA VAL A 59 3.11 -5.15 19.80
C VAL A 59 2.68 -5.39 21.24
N GLY A 60 1.57 -6.10 21.48
CA GLY A 60 1.15 -6.50 22.82
C GLY A 60 2.21 -7.36 23.52
N SER A 61 2.68 -8.42 22.87
CA SER A 61 3.72 -9.31 23.42
C SER A 61 5.06 -8.61 23.67
N LEU A 62 5.36 -7.58 22.88
CA LEU A 62 6.56 -6.74 23.05
C LEU A 62 6.37 -5.78 24.24
N SER A 63 5.19 -5.18 24.36
CA SER A 63 4.79 -4.32 25.47
C SER A 63 4.95 -5.03 26.81
N ASP A 64 4.56 -6.30 26.90
CA ASP A 64 4.69 -7.11 28.12
C ASP A 64 6.16 -7.28 28.58
N ARG A 65 7.14 -7.10 27.68
CA ARG A 65 8.57 -7.31 27.96
C ARG A 65 9.34 -6.01 28.19
N ILE A 66 9.06 -4.98 27.40
CA ILE A 66 9.89 -3.76 27.35
C ILE A 66 9.14 -2.47 27.70
N GLY A 67 7.84 -2.58 28.03
CA GLY A 67 6.95 -1.45 28.27
C GLY A 67 6.26 -0.97 26.99
N LEU A 68 5.03 -0.48 27.14
CA LEU A 68 4.20 0.01 26.03
C LEU A 68 4.85 1.20 25.33
N ASP A 69 5.46 2.11 26.10
CA ASP A 69 6.15 3.31 25.63
C ASP A 69 7.23 2.99 24.58
N ARG A 70 7.99 1.92 24.80
CA ARG A 70 9.01 1.45 23.85
C ARG A 70 8.42 0.59 22.74
N ALA A 71 7.43 -0.26 23.06
CA ALA A 71 6.82 -1.13 22.07
C ALA A 71 6.12 -0.34 20.94
N VAL A 72 5.45 0.77 21.27
CA VAL A 72 4.78 1.61 20.25
C VAL A 72 5.75 2.34 19.32
N MET A 73 7.02 2.54 19.71
CA MET A 73 8.03 3.13 18.83
C MET A 73 8.39 2.24 17.64
N VAL A 74 8.04 0.95 17.66
CA VAL A 74 8.20 0.06 16.50
C VAL A 74 7.30 0.51 15.34
N LEU A 75 6.09 1.02 15.63
CA LEU A 75 5.11 1.42 14.62
C LEU A 75 5.65 2.48 13.63
N PRO A 76 6.20 3.62 14.07
CA PRO A 76 6.75 4.60 13.14
C PRO A 76 7.97 4.08 12.38
N ILE A 77 8.80 3.20 12.97
CA ILE A 77 9.95 2.60 12.26
C ILE A 77 9.46 1.75 11.08
N VAL A 78 8.48 0.88 11.31
CA VAL A 78 7.89 0.05 10.25
C VAL A 78 7.21 0.91 9.19
N ALA A 79 6.53 1.99 9.59
CA ALA A 79 5.93 2.94 8.63
C ALA A 79 6.98 3.60 7.73
N VAL A 80 8.13 4.02 8.28
CA VAL A 80 9.24 4.58 7.49
C VAL A 80 9.79 3.55 6.51
N ILE A 81 10.00 2.30 6.95
CA ILE A 81 10.47 1.21 6.08
C ILE A 81 9.46 0.97 4.95
N GLY A 82 8.16 0.89 5.27
CA GLY A 82 7.09 0.73 4.28
C GLY A 82 7.04 1.88 3.28
N GLY A 83 7.23 3.11 3.74
CA GLY A 83 7.36 4.29 2.88
C GLY A 83 8.55 4.19 1.93
N LEU A 84 9.73 3.78 2.41
CA LEU A 84 10.92 3.60 1.58
C LEU A 84 10.75 2.49 0.54
N VAL A 85 10.13 1.37 0.92
CA VAL A 85 9.80 0.27 0.00
C VAL A 85 8.84 0.76 -1.09
N THR A 86 7.81 1.50 -0.70
CA THR A 86 6.83 2.07 -1.65
C THR A 86 7.49 3.06 -2.61
N LEU A 87 8.33 3.97 -2.10
CA LEU A 87 9.11 4.90 -2.93
C LEU A 87 10.04 4.16 -3.90
N GLY A 88 10.64 3.06 -3.46
CA GLY A 88 11.44 2.18 -4.32
C GLY A 88 10.62 1.55 -5.44
N ALA A 89 9.42 1.05 -5.11
CA ALA A 89 8.49 0.43 -6.06
C ALA A 89 7.99 1.41 -7.12
N MET A 90 7.88 2.72 -6.83
CA MET A 90 7.48 3.71 -7.83
C MET A 90 8.36 3.71 -9.09
N ARG A 91 9.62 3.25 -8.99
CA ARG A 91 10.50 3.12 -10.16
C ARG A 91 10.06 2.07 -11.16
N THR A 92 9.26 1.08 -10.75
CA THR A 92 8.77 0.01 -11.64
C THR A 92 7.43 0.32 -12.26
N VAL A 93 6.60 1.15 -11.60
CA VAL A 93 5.22 1.45 -11.99
C VAL A 93 5.10 1.82 -13.48
N ARG A 94 5.92 2.75 -13.97
CA ARG A 94 5.87 3.16 -15.39
C ARG A 94 6.08 1.99 -16.35
N ARG A 95 7.07 1.13 -16.06
CA ARG A 95 7.38 -0.04 -16.88
C ARG A 95 6.24 -1.07 -16.83
N ASP A 96 5.58 -1.19 -15.69
CA ASP A 96 4.48 -2.12 -15.51
C ASP A 96 3.21 -1.63 -16.23
N MET A 97 2.92 -0.32 -16.19
CA MET A 97 1.85 0.30 -16.99
C MET A 97 2.05 0.06 -18.50
N ASP A 98 3.26 0.32 -19.02
CA ASP A 98 3.58 0.11 -20.44
C ASP A 98 3.34 -1.35 -20.88
N ARG A 99 3.62 -2.33 -20.00
CA ARG A 99 3.40 -3.76 -20.27
C ARG A 99 1.92 -4.13 -20.40
N ILE A 100 1.07 -3.52 -19.58
CA ILE A 100 -0.39 -3.73 -19.64
C ILE A 100 -0.97 -3.11 -20.92
N GLU A 101 -0.48 -1.94 -21.33
CA GLU A 101 -0.92 -1.26 -22.56
C GLU A 101 -0.59 -2.08 -23.82
N ILE A 102 0.63 -2.63 -23.91
CA ILE A 102 1.05 -3.49 -25.03
C ILE A 102 0.17 -4.74 -25.12
N SER A 103 -0.13 -5.38 -23.98
CA SER A 103 -0.97 -6.58 -23.91
C SER A 103 -2.41 -6.30 -24.37
N THR A 104 -2.93 -5.12 -24.04
CA THR A 104 -4.27 -4.69 -24.42
C THR A 104 -4.34 -4.31 -25.91
N SER A 105 -3.32 -3.63 -26.44
CA SER A 105 -3.24 -3.22 -27.84
C SER A 105 -3.03 -4.39 -28.80
N GLY A 106 -2.28 -5.42 -28.37
CA GLY A 106 -2.12 -6.67 -29.13
C GLY A 106 -3.44 -7.45 -29.29
N SER A 107 -4.31 -7.43 -28.27
CA SER A 107 -5.65 -8.03 -28.32
C SER A 107 -6.55 -7.37 -29.35
N HIS A 108 -6.51 -6.03 -29.46
CA HIS A 108 -7.34 -5.29 -30.42
C HIS A 108 -6.93 -5.48 -31.89
N ARG A 109 -5.66 -5.74 -32.20
CA ARG A 109 -5.20 -5.95 -33.59
C ARG A 109 -5.62 -7.31 -34.18
N VAL A 110 -5.89 -8.31 -33.34
CA VAL A 110 -6.32 -9.65 -33.79
C VAL A 110 -7.80 -9.69 -34.19
N ALA A 111 -8.62 -8.73 -33.75
CA ALA A 111 -10.07 -8.72 -33.94
C ALA A 111 -10.57 -7.97 -35.20
N THR A 112 -9.76 -7.87 -36.26
CA THR A 112 -10.23 -7.30 -37.55
C THR A 112 -10.48 -8.46 -38.54
N PRO A 113 -11.73 -8.89 -38.77
CA PRO A 113 -12.01 -9.91 -39.78
C PRO A 113 -11.74 -9.35 -41.19
N PRO A 114 -11.19 -10.16 -42.11
CA PRO A 114 -11.07 -9.77 -43.51
C PRO A 114 -12.48 -9.58 -44.10
N ARG A 115 -12.65 -8.46 -44.82
CA ARG A 115 -13.88 -8.14 -45.57
C ARG A 115 -14.06 -9.08 -46.76
#